data_AF-A0A1W2C443-F1
#
_entry.id   AF-A0A1W2C443-F1
#
_cell.length_a   1.000
_cell.length_b   1.000
_cell.length_c   1.000
_cell.angle_alpha   90.00
_cell.angle_beta   90.00
_cell.angle_gamma   90.00
#
_symmetry.space_group_name_H-M   'P 1'
#
loop_
_entity.id
_entity.type
_entity.pdbx_description
1 polymer ?
#
loop_
_entity_poly.entity_id
_entity_poly.type
_entity_poly.pdbx_seq_one_letter_code
_entity_poly.pdbx_strand_id
1 'polypeptide(L)'
;MITDVLEYRKHKGTPDDIRFRRATEAETDRCRKAEKLKALSIPGAAIALLICIGFLGYVIVNIGELLYIAIAGLFVVIAIGGLIFRICDYKTSETFEIAEGKTVIIKTTQKRKYASVWCEADEVYIPKLRFLSITHLYTDTPLYIVKGNRGEGNKPHYFIIPAPVV
;
A
#
# COMPACT_ATOMS: atom_id res chain seq x y z
N MET A 1 19.86 -10.65 16.71
CA MET A 1 18.95 -9.64 16.12
C MET A 1 19.67 -8.47 15.44
N ILE A 2 20.53 -7.67 16.08
CA ILE A 2 21.24 -6.57 15.37
C ILE A 2 22.31 -7.09 14.40
N THR A 3 23.01 -8.17 14.77
CA THR A 3 24.01 -8.86 13.94
C THR A 3 23.40 -9.48 12.67
N ASP A 4 22.28 -10.17 12.80
CA ASP A 4 21.60 -10.83 11.66
C ASP A 4 21.10 -9.80 10.62
N VAL A 5 20.66 -8.63 11.08
CA VAL A 5 20.26 -7.52 10.21
C VAL A 5 21.43 -6.97 9.38
N LEU A 6 22.64 -6.92 9.95
CA LEU A 6 23.84 -6.48 9.23
C LEU A 6 24.29 -7.51 8.20
N GLU A 7 24.08 -8.79 8.49
CA GLU A 7 24.37 -9.90 7.58
C GLU A 7 23.44 -9.88 6.38
N TYR A 8 22.11 -9.80 6.60
CA TYR A 8 21.13 -9.72 5.52
C TYR A 8 21.36 -8.51 4.59
N ARG A 9 21.85 -7.39 5.11
CA ARG A 9 22.16 -6.21 4.28
C ARG A 9 23.22 -6.45 3.21
N LYS A 10 24.09 -7.45 3.37
CA LYS A 10 25.09 -7.83 2.35
C LYS A 10 24.41 -8.41 1.10
N HIS A 11 23.25 -9.02 1.28
CA HIS A 11 22.45 -9.69 0.26
C HIS A 11 21.31 -8.80 -0.27
N LYS A 12 21.53 -7.48 -0.28
CA LYS A 12 20.50 -6.52 -0.68
C LYS A 12 20.16 -6.68 -2.16
N GLY A 13 18.90 -6.98 -2.45
CA GLY A 13 18.36 -7.09 -3.80
C GLY A 13 17.06 -6.32 -4.01
N THR A 14 16.38 -6.66 -5.09
CA THR A 14 15.07 -6.15 -5.51
C THR A 14 14.03 -7.27 -5.47
N PRO A 15 12.72 -6.94 -5.48
CA PRO A 15 11.68 -7.96 -5.59
C PRO A 15 11.80 -8.84 -6.82
N ASP A 16 12.39 -8.35 -7.91
CA ASP A 16 12.55 -9.10 -9.16
C ASP A 16 13.61 -10.21 -9.05
N ASP A 17 14.48 -10.16 -8.04
CA ASP A 17 15.52 -11.16 -7.79
C ASP A 17 15.00 -12.41 -7.05
N ILE A 18 13.71 -12.43 -6.67
CA ILE A 18 13.06 -13.52 -5.94
C ILE A 18 12.32 -14.45 -6.90
N ARG A 19 12.37 -15.76 -6.62
CA ARG A 19 11.59 -16.78 -7.32
C ARG A 19 10.19 -16.86 -6.73
N PHE A 20 9.22 -16.38 -7.50
CA PHE A 20 7.81 -16.49 -7.12
C PHE A 20 7.19 -17.76 -7.67
N ARG A 21 6.30 -18.37 -6.88
CA ARG A 21 5.35 -19.38 -7.34
C ARG A 21 3.98 -18.76 -7.57
N ARG A 22 3.16 -19.40 -8.40
CA ARG A 22 1.76 -19.00 -8.55
C ARG A 22 1.03 -19.18 -7.21
N ALA A 23 0.22 -18.19 -6.84
CA ALA A 23 -0.64 -18.28 -5.66
C ALA A 23 -1.73 -19.34 -5.88
N THR A 24 -2.05 -20.11 -4.83
CA THR A 24 -3.26 -20.94 -4.77
C THR A 24 -4.52 -20.07 -4.73
N GLU A 25 -5.70 -20.66 -4.89
CA GLU A 25 -6.97 -19.91 -4.81
C GLU A 25 -7.16 -19.25 -3.44
N ALA A 26 -6.87 -19.98 -2.35
CA ALA A 26 -6.97 -19.45 -1.00
C ALA A 26 -6.00 -18.28 -0.74
N GLU A 27 -4.78 -18.36 -1.28
CA GLU A 27 -3.79 -17.27 -1.19
C GLU A 27 -4.18 -16.08 -2.06
N THR A 28 -4.73 -16.34 -3.25
CA THR A 28 -5.26 -15.32 -4.16
C THR A 28 -6.35 -14.50 -3.49
N ASP A 29 -7.29 -15.16 -2.79
CA ASP A 29 -8.35 -14.47 -2.05
C ASP A 29 -7.82 -13.60 -0.92
N ARG A 30 -6.78 -14.06 -0.21
CA ARG A 30 -6.11 -13.26 0.81
C ARG A 30 -5.43 -12.04 0.20
N CYS A 31 -4.71 -12.21 -0.91
CA CYS A 31 -4.07 -11.13 -1.65
C CYS A 31 -5.10 -10.10 -2.13
N ARG A 32 -6.23 -10.55 -2.70
CA ARG A 32 -7.34 -9.67 -3.11
C ARG A 32 -7.95 -8.92 -1.94
N LYS A 33 -8.17 -9.57 -0.79
CA LYS A 33 -8.66 -8.90 0.42
C LYS A 33 -7.67 -7.83 0.91
N ALA A 34 -6.37 -8.14 0.93
CA ALA A 34 -5.31 -7.20 1.30
C ALA A 34 -5.25 -5.99 0.36
N GLU A 35 -5.37 -6.19 -0.96
CA GLU A 35 -5.46 -5.09 -1.93
C GLU A 35 -6.72 -4.25 -1.71
N LYS A 36 -7.89 -4.87 -1.47
CA LYS A 36 -9.14 -4.15 -1.19
C LYS A 36 -9.05 -3.26 0.04
N LEU A 37 -8.27 -3.64 1.06
CA LEU A 37 -8.03 -2.77 2.22
C LEU A 37 -7.30 -1.47 1.85
N LYS A 38 -6.51 -1.44 0.76
CA LYS A 38 -5.93 -0.20 0.21
C LYS A 38 -7.03 0.77 -0.27
N ALA A 39 -8.15 0.25 -0.76
CA ALA A 39 -9.29 1.02 -1.26
C ALA A 39 -10.06 1.74 -0.16
N LEU A 40 -9.97 1.32 1.11
CA LEU A 40 -10.67 1.99 2.23
C LEU A 40 -10.28 3.46 2.38
N SER A 41 -9.13 3.86 1.85
CA SER A 41 -8.71 5.26 1.80
C SER A 41 -9.46 6.11 0.75
N ILE A 42 -10.20 5.51 -0.17
CA ILE A 42 -10.98 6.19 -1.20
C ILE A 42 -12.30 6.73 -0.63
N PRO A 43 -13.14 5.95 0.09
CA PRO A 43 -14.34 6.50 0.75
C PRO A 43 -14.02 7.67 1.69
N GLY A 44 -12.93 7.58 2.46
CA GLY A 44 -12.51 8.70 3.32
C GLY A 44 -12.14 9.96 2.55
N ALA A 45 -11.52 9.84 1.37
CA ALA A 45 -11.25 10.98 0.50
C ALA A 45 -12.53 11.56 -0.13
N ALA A 46 -13.49 10.70 -0.50
CA ALA A 46 -14.78 11.13 -1.02
C ALA A 46 -15.59 11.91 0.04
N ILE A 47 -15.58 11.47 1.30
CA ILE A 47 -16.21 12.20 2.40
C ILE A 47 -15.54 13.57 2.60
N ALA A 48 -14.20 13.63 2.57
CA ALA A 48 -13.48 14.90 2.67
C ALA A 48 -13.85 15.86 1.52
N LEU A 49 -14.03 15.34 0.30
CA LEU A 49 -14.50 16.13 -0.84
C LEU A 49 -15.91 16.70 -0.60
N LEU A 50 -16.84 15.90 -0.07
CA LEU A 50 -18.18 16.38 0.26
C LEU A 50 -18.15 17.50 1.31
N ILE A 51 -17.28 17.39 2.31
CA ILE A 51 -17.07 18.45 3.31
C ILE A 51 -16.55 19.73 2.65
N CYS A 52 -15.56 19.64 1.75
CA CYS A 52 -15.04 20.79 1.02
C CYS A 52 -16.11 21.47 0.14
N ILE A 53 -16.95 20.67 -0.54
CA ILE A 53 -18.08 21.19 -1.35
C ILE A 53 -19.10 21.90 -0.45
N GLY A 54 -19.46 21.30 0.69
CA GLY A 54 -20.36 21.91 1.66
C GLY A 54 -19.81 23.22 2.23
N PHE A 55 -18.52 23.26 2.56
CA PHE A 55 -17.85 24.47 3.01
C PHE A 55 -17.85 25.57 1.95
N LEU A 56 -17.57 25.24 0.68
CA LEU A 56 -17.68 26.19 -0.42
C LEU A 56 -19.09 26.76 -0.55
N GLY A 57 -20.13 25.91 -0.48
CA GLY A 57 -21.53 26.35 -0.48
C GLY A 57 -21.84 27.31 0.67
N TYR A 58 -21.36 27.02 1.87
CA TYR A 58 -21.51 27.89 3.04
C TYR A 58 -20.88 29.28 2.82
N VAL A 59 -19.64 29.32 2.29
CA VAL A 59 -18.92 30.57 2.00
C VAL A 59 -19.65 31.41 0.95
N ILE A 60 -20.17 30.77 -0.10
CA ILE A 60 -20.94 31.44 -1.15
C ILE A 60 -22.21 32.08 -0.56
N VAL A 61 -22.94 31.36 0.29
CA VAL A 61 -24.24 31.82 0.83
C VAL A 61 -24.09 32.88 1.93
N ASN A 62 -23.11 32.72 2.83
CA ASN A 62 -23.04 33.53 4.07
C ASN A 62 -21.98 34.62 4.03
N ILE A 63 -20.91 34.46 3.26
CA ILE A 63 -19.82 35.44 3.20
C ILE A 63 -19.92 36.25 1.91
N GLY A 64 -20.15 35.61 0.76
CA GLY A 64 -20.38 36.27 -0.53
C GLY A 64 -19.19 37.02 -1.12
N GLU A 65 -18.08 37.17 -0.37
CA GLU A 65 -16.87 37.82 -0.84
C GLU A 65 -16.03 36.90 -1.74
N LEU A 66 -15.64 37.45 -2.89
CA LEU A 66 -14.93 36.72 -3.95
C LEU A 66 -13.63 36.07 -3.48
N LEU A 67 -12.89 36.73 -2.58
CA LEU A 67 -11.62 36.20 -2.05
C LEU A 67 -11.84 34.89 -1.27
N TYR A 68 -12.81 34.85 -0.36
CA TYR A 68 -13.10 33.67 0.44
C TYR A 68 -13.69 32.54 -0.42
N ILE A 69 -14.52 32.87 -1.42
CA ILE A 69 -15.03 31.91 -2.40
C ILE A 69 -13.86 31.28 -3.19
N ALA A 70 -12.88 32.07 -3.62
CA ALA A 70 -11.72 31.57 -4.34
C ALA A 70 -10.85 30.63 -3.48
N ILE A 71 -10.63 30.98 -2.20
CA ILE A 71 -9.89 30.13 -1.26
C ILE A 71 -10.63 28.80 -1.04
N ALA A 72 -11.94 28.83 -0.79
CA ALA A 72 -12.74 27.63 -0.62
C ALA A 72 -12.79 26.76 -1.90
N GLY A 73 -12.85 27.40 -3.07
CA GLY A 73 -12.79 26.73 -4.37
C GLY A 73 -11.47 25.99 -4.58
N LEU A 74 -10.34 26.57 -4.17
CA LEU A 74 -9.03 25.93 -4.23
C LEU A 74 -8.99 24.64 -3.41
N PHE A 75 -9.60 24.61 -2.21
CA PHE A 75 -9.69 23.39 -1.40
C PHE A 75 -10.46 22.27 -2.12
N VAL A 76 -11.55 22.60 -2.82
CA VAL A 76 -12.31 21.63 -3.62
C VAL A 76 -11.46 21.06 -4.75
N VAL A 77 -10.72 21.91 -5.48
CA VAL A 77 -9.83 21.46 -6.56
C VAL A 77 -8.76 20.51 -6.04
N ILE A 78 -8.12 20.85 -4.91
CA ILE A 78 -7.12 19.99 -4.26
C ILE A 78 -7.74 18.65 -3.83
N ALA A 79 -8.95 18.67 -3.27
CA ALA A 79 -9.66 17.46 -2.85
C ALA A 79 -10.00 16.54 -4.05
N ILE A 80 -10.46 17.11 -5.18
CA ILE A 80 -10.72 16.37 -6.41
C ILE A 80 -9.44 15.75 -6.95
N GLY A 81 -8.35 16.52 -7.06
CA GLY A 81 -7.06 16.02 -7.52
C GLY A 81 -6.52 14.88 -6.64
N GLY A 82 -6.67 15.02 -5.32
CA GLY A 82 -6.31 13.98 -4.35
C GLY A 82 -7.15 12.70 -4.49
N LEU A 83 -8.44 12.83 -4.79
CA LEU A 83 -9.33 11.68 -5.00
C LEU A 83 -8.98 10.93 -6.30
N ILE A 84 -8.79 11.65 -7.41
CA ILE A 84 -8.42 11.07 -8.72
C ILE A 84 -7.10 10.29 -8.58
N PHE A 85 -6.08 10.89 -7.95
CA PHE A 85 -4.79 10.24 -7.75
C PHE A 85 -4.92 8.94 -6.95
N ARG A 86 -5.78 8.89 -5.92
CA ARG A 86 -6.03 7.68 -5.13
C ARG A 86 -6.75 6.59 -5.92
N ILE A 87 -7.70 6.96 -6.77
CA ILE A 87 -8.41 6.01 -7.65
C ILE A 87 -7.41 5.41 -8.66
N CYS A 88 -6.56 6.23 -9.28
CA CYS A 88 -5.54 5.75 -10.21
C CYS A 88 -4.49 4.83 -9.54
N ASP A 89 -4.05 5.13 -8.31
CA ASP A 89 -3.13 4.25 -7.55
C ASP A 89 -3.78 2.91 -7.13
N TYR A 90 -5.11 2.79 -7.22
CA TYR A 90 -5.84 1.60 -6.76
C TYR A 90 -5.97 0.49 -7.82
N LYS A 91 -5.36 0.59 -9.00
CA LYS A 91 -5.44 -0.48 -10.02
C LYS A 91 -5.16 -1.86 -9.41
N THR A 92 -6.19 -2.70 -9.38
CA THR A 92 -6.18 -4.05 -8.80
C THR A 92 -5.35 -4.98 -9.65
N SER A 93 -4.66 -5.92 -9.02
CA SER A 93 -3.94 -6.97 -9.73
C SER A 93 -4.88 -8.07 -10.24
N GLU A 94 -4.58 -8.56 -11.43
CA GLU A 94 -5.33 -9.63 -12.12
C GLU A 94 -4.91 -11.01 -11.62
N THR A 95 -3.60 -11.22 -11.49
CA THR A 95 -2.99 -12.45 -11.00
C THR A 95 -1.95 -12.15 -9.93
N PHE A 96 -1.68 -13.14 -9.07
CA PHE A 96 -0.75 -13.03 -7.95
C PHE A 96 0.27 -14.16 -7.99
N GLU A 97 1.52 -13.79 -7.79
CA GLU A 97 2.62 -14.70 -7.53
C GLU A 97 3.15 -14.40 -6.13
N ILE A 98 3.56 -15.44 -5.40
CA ILE A 98 4.00 -15.31 -4.01
C ILE A 98 5.31 -16.03 -3.77
N ALA A 99 6.07 -15.48 -2.83
CA ALA A 99 7.27 -16.08 -2.25
C ALA A 99 7.20 -15.95 -0.73
N GLU A 100 7.89 -16.85 -0.03
CA GLU A 100 7.92 -16.87 1.43
C GLU A 100 9.09 -16.05 1.95
N GLY A 101 8.87 -15.37 3.07
CA GLY A 101 9.91 -14.60 3.73
C GLY A 101 9.56 -14.25 5.16
N LYS A 102 10.47 -13.55 5.82
CA LYS A 102 10.32 -13.09 7.20
C LYS A 102 10.65 -11.62 7.36
N THR A 103 9.98 -10.99 8.32
CA THR A 103 10.20 -9.57 8.62
C THR A 103 11.52 -9.36 9.35
N VAL A 104 12.39 -8.49 8.84
CA VAL A 104 13.67 -8.18 9.49
C VAL A 104 13.62 -6.82 10.20
N ILE A 105 13.10 -5.79 9.53
CA ILE A 105 13.00 -4.44 10.08
C ILE A 105 11.65 -3.86 9.77
N ILE A 106 10.96 -3.34 10.78
CA ILE A 106 9.69 -2.63 10.60
C ILE A 106 9.94 -1.13 10.58
N LYS A 107 9.42 -0.44 9.56
CA LYS A 107 9.41 1.01 9.45
C LYS A 107 7.97 1.49 9.29
N THR A 108 7.44 2.10 10.34
CA THR A 108 6.13 2.75 10.31
C THR A 108 6.30 4.19 9.82
N THR A 109 5.60 4.57 8.75
CA THR A 109 5.38 5.98 8.40
C THR A 109 3.95 6.37 8.75
N GLN A 110 3.67 7.67 8.91
CA GLN A 110 2.38 8.20 9.41
C GLN A 110 1.11 7.65 8.72
N LYS A 111 1.22 7.05 7.52
CA LYS A 111 0.07 6.49 6.78
C LYS A 111 0.26 5.06 6.28
N ARG A 112 1.47 4.49 6.37
CA ARG A 112 1.80 3.20 5.72
C ARG A 112 2.83 2.44 6.55
N LYS A 113 2.57 1.15 6.76
CA LYS A 113 3.56 0.22 7.33
C LYS A 113 4.46 -0.29 6.20
N TYR A 114 5.77 -0.14 6.36
CA TYR A 114 6.77 -0.72 5.49
C TYR A 114 7.61 -1.71 6.30
N ALA A 115 8.05 -2.78 5.68
CA ALA A 115 8.98 -3.72 6.30
C ALA A 115 10.10 -4.07 5.34
N SER A 116 11.28 -4.35 5.90
CA SER A 116 12.36 -4.99 5.17
C SER A 116 12.25 -6.49 5.40
N VAL A 117 12.36 -7.27 4.33
CA VAL A 117 12.02 -8.69 4.33
C VAL A 117 13.23 -9.49 3.88
N TRP A 118 13.43 -10.62 4.53
CA TRP A 118 14.39 -11.64 4.13
C TRP A 118 13.64 -12.77 3.44
N CYS A 119 14.05 -13.10 2.22
CA CYS A 119 13.63 -14.32 1.54
C CYS A 119 14.75 -15.34 1.68
N GLU A 120 14.47 -16.43 2.39
CA GLU A 120 15.47 -17.44 2.73
C GLU A 120 15.82 -18.33 1.54
N ALA A 121 14.83 -18.68 0.71
CA ALA A 121 15.02 -19.57 -0.42
C ALA A 121 15.98 -19.02 -1.50
N ASP A 122 15.94 -17.70 -1.73
CA ASP A 122 16.77 -17.02 -2.72
C ASP A 122 17.94 -16.24 -2.09
N GLU A 123 18.08 -16.28 -0.76
CA GLU A 123 19.04 -15.48 0.01
C GLU A 123 19.01 -13.98 -0.36
N VAL A 124 17.82 -13.39 -0.49
CA VAL A 124 17.64 -11.98 -0.88
C VAL A 124 17.04 -11.16 0.25
N TYR A 125 17.67 -10.02 0.54
CA TYR A 125 17.15 -9.00 1.43
C TYR A 125 16.50 -7.86 0.63
N ILE A 126 15.19 -7.67 0.81
CA ILE A 126 14.47 -6.56 0.19
C ILE A 126 14.24 -5.43 1.20
N PRO A 127 14.81 -4.24 0.97
CA PRO A 127 14.52 -3.08 1.79
C PRO A 127 13.16 -2.50 1.44
N LYS A 128 12.33 -2.24 2.46
CA LYS A 128 11.14 -1.38 2.38
C LYS A 128 10.08 -1.85 1.36
N LEU A 129 9.46 -2.99 1.63
CA LEU A 129 8.21 -3.42 1.00
C LEU A 129 6.99 -2.93 1.79
N ARG A 130 5.91 -2.60 1.09
CA ARG A 130 4.67 -2.12 1.71
C ARG A 130 3.90 -3.28 2.33
N PHE A 131 3.54 -3.14 3.59
CA PHE A 131 2.69 -4.09 4.30
C PHE A 131 1.21 -3.75 4.12
N LEU A 132 0.46 -4.70 3.57
CA LEU A 132 -0.97 -4.60 3.29
C LEU A 132 -1.76 -5.54 4.21
N SER A 133 -1.85 -5.18 5.49
CA SER A 133 -2.72 -5.85 6.45
C SER A 133 -3.10 -4.91 7.58
N ILE A 134 -4.24 -5.19 8.20
CA ILE A 134 -4.68 -4.57 9.46
C ILE A 134 -3.92 -5.13 10.67
N THR A 135 -3.30 -6.31 10.53
CA THR A 135 -2.61 -6.97 11.64
C THR A 135 -1.39 -6.17 12.10
N HIS A 136 -1.01 -6.37 13.36
CA HIS A 136 0.28 -5.89 13.82
C HIS A 136 1.38 -6.75 13.18
N LEU A 137 2.45 -6.11 12.75
CA LEU A 137 3.64 -6.79 12.27
C LEU A 137 4.68 -6.81 13.39
N TYR A 138 5.34 -7.93 13.61
CA TYR A 138 6.47 -8.08 14.53
C TYR A 138 7.73 -8.49 13.74
N THR A 139 8.90 -8.26 14.31
CA THR A 139 10.14 -8.82 13.74
C THR A 139 10.03 -10.34 13.71
N ASP A 140 10.65 -10.98 12.73
CA ASP A 140 10.61 -12.43 12.46
C ASP A 140 9.22 -13.00 12.18
N THR A 141 8.20 -12.16 11.97
CA THR A 141 6.89 -12.64 11.52
C THR A 141 7.01 -13.27 10.12
N PRO A 142 6.50 -14.50 9.92
CA PRO A 142 6.38 -15.11 8.60
C PRO A 142 5.41 -14.33 7.69
N LEU A 143 5.84 -14.08 6.47
CA LEU A 143 5.12 -13.26 5.49
C LEU A 143 5.12 -13.92 4.12
N TYR A 144 4.12 -13.56 3.32
CA TYR A 144 4.20 -13.69 1.87
C TYR A 144 4.66 -12.38 1.25
N ILE A 145 5.68 -12.48 0.41
CA ILE A 145 6.08 -11.46 -0.55
C ILE A 145 5.21 -11.69 -1.79
N VAL A 146 4.41 -10.70 -2.15
CA VAL A 146 3.42 -10.81 -3.22
C VAL A 146 3.83 -9.93 -4.39
N LYS A 147 3.79 -10.52 -5.58
CA LYS A 147 3.87 -9.85 -6.87
C LYS A 147 2.50 -9.89 -7.52
N GLY A 148 1.82 -8.74 -7.53
CA GLY A 148 0.52 -8.58 -8.18
C GLY A 148 0.68 -8.07 -9.62
N ASN A 149 0.35 -8.88 -10.62
CA ASN A 149 0.39 -8.48 -12.02
C ASN A 149 -0.84 -7.63 -12.37
N ARG A 150 -0.65 -6.49 -13.04
CA ARG A 150 -1.71 -5.50 -13.34
C ARG A 150 -2.15 -5.47 -14.80
N GLY A 151 -1.92 -6.58 -15.52
CA GLY A 151 -2.11 -6.67 -16.96
C GLY A 151 -0.94 -6.13 -17.77
N GLU A 152 -1.01 -6.31 -19.09
CA GLU A 152 0.04 -6.00 -20.05
C GLU A 152 0.48 -4.52 -19.99
N GLY A 153 1.79 -4.27 -20.14
CA GLY A 153 2.39 -2.93 -20.12
C GLY A 153 2.44 -2.23 -18.75
N ASN A 154 1.90 -2.84 -17.68
CA ASN A 154 1.90 -2.26 -16.35
C ASN A 154 2.95 -2.89 -15.44
N LYS A 155 3.64 -2.04 -14.66
CA LYS A 155 4.59 -2.54 -13.64
C LYS A 155 3.85 -3.36 -12.57
N PRO A 156 4.41 -4.50 -12.14
CA PRO A 156 3.83 -5.30 -11.08
C PRO A 156 3.80 -4.54 -9.75
N HIS A 157 2.84 -4.89 -8.92
CA HIS A 157 2.67 -4.33 -7.59
C HIS A 157 3.28 -5.26 -6.55
N TYR A 158 4.38 -4.83 -5.95
CA TYR A 158 5.04 -5.57 -4.88
C TYR A 158 4.54 -5.13 -3.50
N PHE A 159 4.08 -6.08 -2.72
CA PHE A 159 3.63 -5.86 -1.34
C PHE A 159 3.80 -7.12 -0.50
N ILE A 160 3.65 -6.98 0.81
CA ILE A 160 3.77 -8.08 1.76
C ILE A 160 2.50 -8.23 2.60
N ILE A 161 2.11 -9.46 2.87
CA ILE A 161 0.94 -9.84 3.68
C ILE A 161 1.34 -10.90 4.71
N PRO A 162 0.66 -11.00 5.87
CA PRO A 162 0.91 -12.06 6.83
C PRO A 162 0.69 -13.44 6.19
N ALA A 163 1.63 -14.36 6.39
CA ALA A 163 1.42 -15.76 6.09
C ALA A 163 0.34 -16.35 7.04
N PRO A 164 -0.40 -17.40 6.63
CA PRO A 164 -1.26 -18.13 7.56
C PRO A 164 -0.43 -18.62 8.75
N VAL A 165 -0.95 -18.42 9.96
CA VAL A 165 -0.45 -19.12 11.14
C VAL A 165 -0.87 -20.57 10.97
N VAL A 166 0.12 -21.46 10.78
CA VAL A 166 -0.08 -22.92 10.80
C VAL A 166 -0.07 -23.39 12.24
#